data_AF-A0A814J9Q9-F1
#
_entry.id   AF-A0A814J9Q9-F1
#
_cell.length_a   1.000
_cell.length_b   1.000
_cell.length_c   1.000
_cell.angle_alpha   90.00
_cell.angle_beta   90.00
_cell.angle_gamma   90.00
#
_symmetry.space_group_name_H-M   'P 1'
#
loop_
_entity.id
_entity.type
_entity.pdbx_description
1 polymer ?
#
loop_
_entity_poly.entity_id
_entity_poly.type
_entity_poly.pdbx_seq_one_letter_code
_entity_poly.pdbx_strand_id
1 'polypeptide(L)'
;MNFFRQSLFTYNTGVQKSTKFSPYEFLYDRAARLPIYTQPTQFTFNKPIDYFEQLKKTLRIFHQASRDNILLQQQATNIYYNRHRLNSQLKLGDKVLTRVYGSKGKLDPKFSSIPKIIVEGYHPIYVVEDEC
;
A
#
# COMPACT_ATOMS: atom_id res chain seq x y z
N MET A 1 25.01 -18.13 -8.86
CA MET A 1 24.91 -16.67 -8.62
C MET A 1 23.64 -16.41 -7.82
N ASN A 2 23.74 -15.88 -6.60
CA ASN A 2 22.62 -15.88 -5.64
C ASN A 2 21.81 -14.58 -5.71
N PHE A 3 20.87 -14.49 -6.65
CA PHE A 3 20.10 -13.27 -6.96
C PHE A 3 19.29 -12.73 -5.78
N PHE A 4 18.85 -13.60 -4.86
CA PHE A 4 18.06 -13.21 -3.70
C PHE A 4 18.76 -12.14 -2.84
N ARG A 5 20.06 -12.29 -2.61
CA ARG A 5 20.84 -11.35 -1.78
C ARG A 5 20.93 -9.97 -2.45
N GLN A 6 21.09 -9.95 -3.76
CA GLN A 6 21.13 -8.71 -4.53
C GLN A 6 19.76 -8.03 -4.52
N SER A 7 18.68 -8.78 -4.73
CA SER A 7 17.31 -8.26 -4.67
C SER A 7 16.97 -7.69 -3.31
N LEU A 8 17.34 -8.37 -2.22
CA LEU A 8 17.10 -7.88 -0.86
C LEU A 8 17.88 -6.59 -0.58
N PHE A 9 19.14 -6.52 -1.02
CA PHE A 9 19.96 -5.31 -0.89
C PHE A 9 19.31 -4.14 -1.64
N THR A 10 18.97 -4.33 -2.92
CA THR A 10 18.33 -3.30 -3.74
C THR A 10 16.97 -2.86 -3.16
N TYR A 11 16.18 -3.79 -2.62
CA TYR A 11 14.91 -3.47 -1.96
C TYR A 11 15.12 -2.62 -0.70
N ASN A 12 16.10 -2.98 0.14
CA ASN A 12 16.36 -2.28 1.40
C ASN A 12 17.00 -0.89 1.21
N THR A 13 17.80 -0.69 0.15
CA THR A 13 18.46 0.58 -0.13
C THR A 13 17.70 1.45 -1.14
N GLY A 14 16.71 0.89 -1.83
CA GLY A 14 15.92 1.60 -2.83
C GLY A 14 14.85 2.48 -2.21
N VAL A 15 14.73 3.71 -2.69
CA VAL A 15 13.66 4.63 -2.27
C VAL A 15 12.31 4.11 -2.76
N GLN A 16 11.37 3.91 -1.85
CA GLN A 16 10.03 3.44 -2.21
C GLN A 16 9.15 4.60 -2.64
N LYS A 17 8.36 4.40 -3.70
CA LYS A 17 7.49 5.44 -4.27
C LYS A 17 6.42 5.92 -3.29
N SER A 18 5.90 5.03 -2.44
CA SER A 18 4.82 5.29 -1.48
C SER A 18 5.29 6.07 -0.25
N THR A 19 6.42 5.68 0.35
CA THR A 19 6.95 6.33 1.56
C THR A 19 7.87 7.50 1.25
N LYS A 20 8.50 7.52 0.07
CA LYS A 20 9.60 8.41 -0.33
C LYS A 20 10.94 8.15 0.38
N PHE A 21 11.05 7.05 1.12
CA PHE A 21 12.26 6.64 1.83
C PHE A 21 12.54 5.16 1.59
N SER A 22 13.78 4.75 1.79
CA SER A 22 14.19 3.34 1.76
C SER A 22 13.96 2.66 3.13
N PRO A 23 13.75 1.34 3.17
CA PRO A 23 13.72 0.58 4.43
C PRO A 23 14.95 0.81 5.32
N TYR A 24 16.13 0.98 4.70
CA TYR A 24 17.36 1.26 5.43
C TYR A 24 17.31 2.62 6.15
N GLU A 25 16.76 3.66 5.51
CA GLU A 25 16.61 4.99 6.14
C GLU A 25 15.66 4.96 7.34
N PHE A 26 14.59 4.16 7.29
CA PHE A 26 13.69 3.97 8.43
C PHE A 26 14.35 3.32 9.65
N LEU A 27 15.44 2.57 9.45
CA LEU A 27 16.12 1.88 10.54
C LEU A 27 17.29 2.69 11.08
N TYR A 28 17.98 3.42 10.21
CA TYR A 28 19.28 4.02 10.53
C TYR A 28 19.33 5.54 10.40
N ASP A 29 18.23 6.19 10.01
CA ASP A 29 18.13 7.65 9.84
C ASP A 29 19.18 8.24 8.88
N ARG A 30 19.61 7.42 7.92
CA ARG A 30 20.61 7.81 6.91
C ARG A 30 20.45 6.94 5.68
N ALA A 31 20.82 7.50 4.53
CA ALA A 31 20.91 6.74 3.30
C ALA A 31 21.93 5.60 3.42
N ALA A 32 21.66 4.48 2.75
CA ALA A 32 22.60 3.38 2.68
C ALA A 32 23.88 3.80 1.96
N ARG A 33 25.04 3.51 2.56
CA ARG A 33 26.33 3.78 1.93
C ARG A 33 26.62 2.70 0.89
N LEU A 34 26.39 3.03 -0.37
CA LEU A 34 26.78 2.21 -1.50
C LEU A 34 28.29 2.36 -1.80
N PRO A 35 28.94 1.33 -2.36
CA PRO A 35 30.36 1.39 -2.75
C PRO A 35 30.70 2.53 -3.72
N ILE A 36 29.72 3.02 -4.47
CA ILE A 36 29.86 4.14 -5.42
C ILE A 36 29.98 5.51 -4.74
N TYR A 37 29.65 5.62 -3.44
CA TYR A 37 29.71 6.89 -2.72
C TYR A 37 31.09 7.10 -2.10
N THR A 38 31.80 8.12 -2.58
CA THR A 38 33.20 8.41 -2.24
C THR A 38 33.36 9.24 -0.96
N GLN A 39 32.35 9.99 -0.52
CA GLN A 39 32.47 10.84 0.68
C GLN A 39 31.28 10.63 1.64
N PRO A 40 31.55 10.28 2.92
CA PRO A 40 30.51 10.27 3.94
C PRO A 40 30.19 11.70 4.40
N THR A 41 28.91 12.03 4.52
CA THR A 41 28.47 13.14 5.36
C THR A 41 28.77 12.78 6.82
N GLN A 42 29.77 13.43 7.40
CA GLN A 42 30.14 13.22 8.79
C GLN A 42 29.32 14.15 9.69
N PHE A 43 28.61 13.57 10.65
CA PHE A 43 28.01 14.31 11.76
C PHE A 43 28.88 14.09 13.00
N THR A 44 29.34 15.19 13.59
CA THR A 44 30.08 15.16 14.86
C THR A 44 29.14 15.55 15.99
N PHE A 45 29.12 14.73 17.03
CA PHE A 45 28.34 14.96 18.24
C PHE A 45 29.28 15.27 19.41
N ASN A 46 28.88 16.21 20.26
CA ASN A 46 29.66 16.57 21.44
C ASN A 46 29.58 15.50 22.52
N LYS A 47 28.40 14.88 22.69
CA LYS A 47 28.18 13.78 23.62
C LYS A 47 27.57 12.57 22.91
N PRO A 48 27.89 11.33 23.33
CA PRO A 48 27.28 10.12 22.76
C PRO A 48 25.75 10.10 22.86
N ILE A 49 25.17 10.70 23.91
CA ILE A 49 23.73 10.76 24.11
C ILE A 49 23.01 11.62 23.05
N ASP A 50 23.70 12.64 22.52
CA ASP A 50 23.13 13.58 21.54
C ASP A 50 22.81 12.86 20.23
N TYR A 51 23.62 11.87 19.85
CA TYR A 51 23.36 11.02 18.69
C TYR A 51 22.05 10.24 18.84
N PHE A 52 21.82 9.64 20.01
CA PHE A 52 20.65 8.82 20.24
C PHE A 52 19.36 9.65 20.29
N GLU A 53 19.42 10.83 20.90
CA GLU A 53 18.27 11.75 20.94
C GLU A 53 17.98 12.35 19.55
N GLN A 54 19.01 12.69 18.78
CA GLN A 54 18.83 13.07 17.38
C GLN A 54 18.19 11.94 16.58
N LEU A 55 18.73 10.72 16.64
CA LEU A 55 18.19 9.55 15.94
C LEU A 55 16.71 9.34 16.23
N LYS A 56 16.30 9.36 17.51
CA LYS A 56 14.88 9.26 17.89
C LYS A 56 14.03 10.36 17.26
N LYS A 57 14.51 11.60 17.33
CA LYS A 57 13.78 12.75 16.82
C LYS A 57 13.58 12.62 15.31
N THR A 58 14.63 12.31 14.57
CA THR A 58 14.53 12.21 13.12
C THR A 58 13.68 11.02 12.71
N LEU A 59 13.83 9.84 13.33
CA LEU A 59 12.97 8.68 13.05
C LEU A 59 11.49 9.01 13.21
N ARG A 60 11.11 9.76 14.26
CA ARG A 60 9.72 10.24 14.41
C ARG A 60 9.26 11.10 13.22
N ILE A 61 10.13 11.99 12.73
CA ILE A 61 9.85 12.83 11.56
C ILE A 61 9.70 11.96 10.31
N PHE A 62 10.61 11.01 10.07
CA PHE A 62 10.53 10.08 8.93
C PHE A 62 9.23 9.28 8.96
N HIS A 63 8.87 8.69 10.11
CA HIS A 63 7.64 7.93 10.25
C HIS A 63 6.39 8.79 10.02
N GLN A 64 6.37 10.02 10.54
CA GLN A 64 5.26 10.94 10.32
C GLN A 64 5.13 11.32 8.84
N ALA A 65 6.21 11.79 8.22
CA ALA A 65 6.22 12.15 6.80
C ALA A 65 5.81 10.97 5.90
N SER A 66 6.25 9.76 6.25
CA SER A 66 5.90 8.55 5.50
C SER A 66 4.44 8.19 5.63
N ARG A 67 3.86 8.34 6.82
CA ARG A 67 2.43 8.15 7.04
C ARG A 67 1.63 9.13 6.19
N ASP A 68 2.02 10.40 6.17
CA ASP A 68 1.35 11.44 5.38
C ASP A 68 1.45 11.15 3.87
N ASN A 69 2.63 10.75 3.40
CA ASN A 69 2.83 10.31 2.01
C ASN A 69 1.95 9.12 1.62
N ILE A 70 1.85 8.11 2.50
CA ILE A 70 0.97 6.95 2.28
C ILE A 70 -0.49 7.38 2.19
N LEU A 71 -0.96 8.24 3.10
CA LEU A 71 -2.34 8.71 3.10
C LEU A 71 -2.67 9.50 1.81
N LEU A 72 -1.78 10.41 1.41
CA LEU A 72 -1.92 11.16 0.16
C LEU A 72 -1.95 10.23 -1.06
N GLN A 73 -1.04 9.25 -1.10
CA GLN A 73 -1.00 8.28 -2.19
C GLN A 73 -2.27 7.42 -2.22
N GLN A 74 -2.78 6.99 -1.07
CA GLN A 74 -4.04 6.25 -0.96
C GLN A 74 -5.22 7.08 -1.50
N GLN A 75 -5.32 8.34 -1.10
CA GLN A 75 -6.36 9.26 -1.59
C GLN A 75 -6.26 9.46 -3.11
N ALA A 76 -5.08 9.78 -3.64
CA ALA A 76 -4.87 9.97 -5.07
C ALA A 76 -5.20 8.70 -5.87
N THR A 77 -4.81 7.54 -5.34
CA THR A 77 -5.09 6.23 -5.93
C THR A 77 -6.59 5.95 -5.93
N ASN A 78 -7.29 6.23 -4.83
CA ASN A 78 -8.74 6.09 -4.71
C ASN A 78 -9.47 6.97 -5.74
N ILE A 79 -9.12 8.26 -5.82
CA ILE A 79 -9.69 9.19 -6.79
C ILE A 79 -9.46 8.68 -8.22
N TYR A 80 -8.22 8.28 -8.53
CA TYR A 80 -7.87 7.77 -9.85
C TYR A 80 -8.66 6.51 -10.23
N TYR A 81 -8.80 5.54 -9.33
CA TYR A 81 -9.56 4.32 -9.61
C TYR A 81 -11.07 4.56 -9.66
N ASN A 82 -11.59 5.50 -8.86
CA ASN A 82 -13.01 5.79 -8.81
C ASN A 82 -13.50 6.81 -9.85
N ARG A 83 -12.59 7.49 -10.58
CA ARG A 83 -12.95 8.58 -11.53
C ARG A 83 -14.01 8.21 -12.58
N HIS A 84 -14.06 6.95 -12.99
CA HIS A 84 -14.97 6.44 -14.03
C HIS A 84 -16.00 5.46 -13.45
N ARG A 85 -16.07 5.33 -12.12
CA ARG A 85 -17.00 4.43 -11.46
C ARG A 85 -18.36 5.11 -11.41
N LEU A 86 -19.35 4.51 -12.08
CA LEU A 86 -20.74 4.89 -11.90
C LEU A 86 -21.11 4.58 -10.44
N ASN A 87 -21.39 5.62 -9.64
CA ASN A 87 -21.89 5.47 -8.28
C ASN A 87 -23.36 5.06 -8.30
N SER A 88 -23.63 3.81 -8.64
CA SER A 88 -24.93 3.18 -8.41
C SER A 88 -24.96 2.70 -6.97
N GLN A 89 -25.63 3.46 -6.10
CA GLN A 89 -26.00 2.95 -4.79
C GLN A 89 -27.11 1.94 -5.00
N LEU A 90 -26.81 0.67 -4.73
CA LEU A 90 -27.77 -0.41 -4.79
C LEU A 90 -28.73 -0.31 -3.61
N LYS A 91 -30.00 -0.63 -3.84
CA LYS A 91 -31.08 -0.58 -2.85
C LYS A 91 -31.42 -1.99 -2.36
N LEU A 92 -32.05 -2.04 -1.18
CA LEU A 92 -32.63 -3.27 -0.66
C LEU A 92 -33.68 -3.79 -1.66
N GLY A 93 -33.66 -5.10 -1.92
CA GLY A 93 -34.53 -5.73 -2.91
C GLY A 93 -33.99 -5.72 -4.34
N ASP A 94 -32.91 -5.01 -4.64
CA ASP A 94 -32.31 -5.06 -5.99
C ASP A 94 -31.75 -6.45 -6.28
N LYS A 95 -31.97 -6.93 -7.51
CA LYS A 95 -31.42 -8.19 -8.01
C LYS A 95 -30.03 -7.98 -8.59
N VAL A 96 -29.06 -8.76 -8.13
CA VAL A 96 -27.66 -8.66 -8.52
C VAL A 96 -27.07 -10.02 -8.88
N LEU A 97 -26.11 -10.02 -9.81
CA LEU A 97 -25.33 -11.22 -10.14
C LEU A 97 -23.98 -11.16 -9.43
N THR A 98 -23.54 -12.29 -8.89
CA THR A 98 -22.25 -12.39 -8.21
C THR A 98 -21.17 -12.89 -9.15
N ARG A 99 -19.93 -12.42 -8.98
CA ARG A 99 -18.80 -12.93 -9.78
C ARG A 99 -18.44 -14.33 -9.28
N VAL A 100 -18.42 -15.31 -10.17
CA VAL A 100 -17.97 -16.67 -9.83
C VAL A 100 -16.43 -16.67 -9.74
N TYR A 101 -15.87 -17.14 -8.62
CA TYR A 101 -14.43 -17.27 -8.40
C TYR A 101 -14.00 -18.74 -8.57
N GLY A 102 -12.92 -19.01 -9.31
CA GLY A 102 -12.42 -20.37 -9.58
C GLY A 102 -11.62 -20.46 -10.89
N SER A 103 -11.08 -21.65 -11.18
CA SER A 103 -10.43 -21.96 -12.46
C SER A 103 -11.47 -21.96 -13.58
N LYS A 104 -11.30 -21.06 -14.57
CA LYS A 104 -12.24 -20.88 -15.68
C LYS A 104 -11.57 -21.17 -17.01
N GLY A 105 -12.26 -21.89 -17.88
CA GLY A 105 -12.01 -21.89 -19.31
C GLY A 105 -12.35 -20.52 -19.94
N LYS A 106 -11.85 -20.26 -21.15
CA LYS A 106 -12.02 -18.99 -21.86
C LYS A 106 -13.50 -18.59 -22.08
N LEU A 107 -14.40 -19.57 -22.11
CA LEU A 107 -15.82 -19.40 -22.41
C LEU A 107 -16.75 -19.57 -21.20
N ASP A 108 -16.20 -19.80 -20.00
CA ASP A 108 -17.03 -20.01 -18.81
C ASP A 108 -17.69 -18.70 -18.36
N PRO A 109 -18.93 -18.77 -17.82
CA PRO A 109 -19.65 -17.59 -17.37
C PRO A 109 -18.89 -16.83 -16.27
N LYS A 110 -18.82 -15.50 -16.44
CA LYS A 110 -18.16 -14.61 -15.47
C LYS A 110 -18.97 -14.41 -14.19
N PHE A 111 -20.29 -14.43 -14.33
CA PHE A 111 -21.25 -14.16 -13.26
C PHE A 111 -22.13 -15.38 -12.97
N SER A 112 -22.78 -15.39 -11.81
CA SER A 112 -23.75 -16.42 -11.44
C SER A 112 -24.91 -16.45 -12.43
N SER A 113 -25.44 -17.63 -12.72
CA SER A 113 -26.63 -17.79 -13.58
C SER A 113 -27.91 -17.37 -12.87
N ILE A 114 -27.93 -17.48 -11.54
CA ILE A 114 -29.08 -17.15 -10.70
C ILE A 114 -28.84 -15.79 -10.04
N PRO A 115 -29.81 -14.85 -10.10
CA PRO A 115 -29.73 -13.59 -9.39
C PRO A 115 -29.92 -13.78 -7.89
N LYS A 116 -29.21 -12.96 -7.12
CA LYS A 116 -29.37 -12.83 -5.67
C LYS A 116 -30.02 -11.49 -5.34
N ILE A 117 -30.70 -11.42 -4.21
CA ILE A 117 -31.38 -10.21 -3.75
C ILE A 117 -30.54 -9.57 -2.65
N ILE A 118 -30.44 -8.23 -2.67
CA ILE A 118 -29.80 -7.48 -1.57
C ILE A 118 -30.74 -7.43 -0.37
N VAL A 119 -30.31 -8.03 0.74
CA VAL A 119 -31.02 -8.05 2.03
C VAL A 119 -30.51 -6.99 3.00
N GLU A 120 -29.22 -6.65 2.94
CA GLU A 120 -28.62 -5.59 3.75
C GLU A 120 -27.60 -4.77 2.95
N GLY A 121 -27.50 -3.46 3.23
CA GLY A 121 -26.63 -2.55 2.49
C GLY A 121 -25.81 -1.64 3.38
N TYR A 122 -24.48 -1.75 3.27
CA TYR A 122 -23.47 -0.91 3.90
C TYR A 122 -22.47 -0.42 2.84
N HIS A 123 -22.90 0.49 1.96
CA HIS A 123 -22.11 0.91 0.80
C HIS A 123 -20.63 1.16 1.15
N PRO A 124 -19.67 0.51 0.45
CA PRO A 124 -19.81 -0.25 -0.79
C PRO A 124 -20.02 -1.77 -0.62
N ILE A 125 -20.28 -2.25 0.59
CA ILE A 125 -20.50 -3.67 0.93
C ILE A 125 -22.00 -3.95 1.01
N TYR A 126 -22.45 -5.06 0.41
CA TYR A 126 -23.85 -5.47 0.40
C TYR A 126 -23.93 -6.96 0.74
N VAL A 127 -24.93 -7.35 1.52
CA VAL A 127 -25.24 -8.75 1.84
C VAL A 127 -26.33 -9.20 0.87
N VAL A 128 -26.13 -10.38 0.28
CA VAL A 128 -27.01 -10.93 -0.75
C VAL A 128 -27.43 -12.35 -0.43
N GLU A 129 -28.69 -12.67 -0.67
CA GLU A 129 -29.28 -14.00 -0.48
C GLU A 129 -29.86 -14.54 -1.78
N ASP A 130 -29.97 -15.86 -1.89
CA ASP A 130 -30.60 -16.49 -3.04
C ASP A 130 -32.11 -16.18 -3.04
N GLU A 131 -32.67 -15.95 -4.23
CA GLU A 131 -34.12 -15.75 -4.39
C GLU A 131 -34.82 -17.08 -4.11
N CYS A 132 -35.43 -17.21 -2.92
CA CYS A 132 -36.25 -18.35 -2.50
C CYS A 132 -37.51 -18.52 -3.34
#